data_AF-A0A5J4PME3-F1
#
_entry.id   AF-A0A5J4PME3-F1
#
_cell.length_a   1.000
_cell.length_b   1.000
_cell.length_c   1.000
_cell.angle_alpha   90.00
_cell.angle_beta   90.00
_cell.angle_gamma   90.00
#
_symmetry.space_group_name_H-M   'P 1'
#
loop_
_entity.id
_entity.type
_entity.pdbx_description
1 polymer ?
#
loop_
_entity_poly.entity_id
_entity_poly.type
_entity_poly.pdbx_seq_one_letter_code
_entity_poly.pdbx_strand_id
1 'polypeptide(L)' 'ETACPYQAIGREEIKNRAGEVVKTVARINPGLCQGCGTCVSFCRSKSIDMQGFSNEQMFAQVMAALEV' A
#
# COMPACT_ATOMS: atom_id res chain seq x y z
N GLU A 1 -11.09 -1.15 3.12
CA GLU A 1 -11.14 -1.99 4.35
C GLU A 1 -11.25 -3.47 4.03
N THR A 2 -12.12 -3.91 3.12
CA THR A 2 -12.37 -5.34 2.83
C THR A 2 -11.17 -6.15 2.33
N ALA A 3 -10.13 -5.51 1.76
CA ALA A 3 -8.97 -6.22 1.22
C ALA A 3 -8.04 -6.83 2.28
N CYS A 4 -8.12 -6.40 3.56
CA CYS A 4 -7.24 -6.91 4.61
C CYS A 4 -8.03 -7.78 5.60
N PRO A 5 -7.74 -9.09 5.71
CA PRO A 5 -8.42 -9.96 6.65
C PRO A 5 -8.08 -9.63 8.12
N TYR A 6 -6.99 -8.90 8.36
CA TYR A 6 -6.53 -8.48 9.68
C TYR A 6 -7.00 -7.06 10.06
N GLN A 7 -7.85 -6.45 9.24
CA GLN A 7 -8.38 -5.10 9.45
C GLN A 7 -7.30 -4.02 9.63
N ALA A 8 -6.12 -4.22 9.01
CA ALA A 8 -5.00 -3.29 9.13
C ALA A 8 -5.14 -2.02 8.26
N ILE A 9 -6.14 -1.95 7.37
CA ILE A 9 -6.36 -0.79 6.49
C ILE A 9 -7.33 0.19 7.17
N GLY A 10 -6.86 1.39 7.50
CA GLY A 10 -7.68 2.50 7.96
C GLY A 10 -7.71 3.68 6.98
N ARG A 11 -8.46 4.73 7.35
CA ARG A 11 -8.48 6.03 6.65
C ARG A 11 -7.75 7.08 7.49
N GLU A 12 -7.00 7.94 6.82
CA GLU A 12 -6.30 9.07 7.43
C GLU A 12 -6.63 10.35 6.67
N GLU A 13 -6.87 11.43 7.41
CA GLU A 13 -7.10 12.76 6.82
C GLU A 13 -5.79 13.54 6.76
N ILE A 14 -5.46 14.04 5.58
CA ILE A 14 -4.37 14.98 5.36
C ILE A 14 -4.93 16.39 5.48
N LYS A 15 -4.41 17.17 6.42
CA LYS A 15 -4.85 18.55 6.71
C LYS A 15 -3.82 19.58 6.24
N ASN A 16 -4.27 20.76 5.82
CA ASN A 16 -3.39 21.89 5.52
C ASN A 16 -2.96 22.61 6.81
N ARG A 17 -2.13 23.65 6.67
CA ARG A 17 -1.67 24.48 7.81
C ARG A 17 -2.80 25.22 8.53
N ALA A 18 -3.93 25.47 7.86
CA ALA A 18 -5.12 26.09 8.44
C ALA A 18 -6.02 25.07 9.17
N GLY A 19 -5.69 23.78 9.13
CA GLY A 19 -6.47 22.71 9.78
C GLY A 19 -7.58 22.13 8.91
N GLU A 20 -7.72 22.57 7.67
CA GLU A 20 -8.75 22.08 6.74
C GLU A 20 -8.34 20.75 6.12
N VAL A 21 -9.30 19.82 6.00
CA VAL A 21 -9.06 18.51 5.38
C VAL A 21 -8.90 18.69 3.86
N VAL A 22 -7.72 18.36 3.36
CA VAL A 22 -7.37 18.47 1.93
C VAL A 22 -7.69 17.17 1.21
N LYS A 23 -7.40 16.02 1.84
CA LYS A 23 -7.62 14.69 1.28
C LYS A 23 -7.84 13.66 2.39
N THR A 24 -8.55 12.59 2.06
CA THR A 24 -8.59 11.36 2.85
C THR A 24 -7.82 10.27 2.09
N VAL A 25 -6.88 9.62 2.76
CA VAL A 25 -6.02 8.58 2.20
C VAL A 25 -6.16 7.28 2.99
N ALA A 26 -5.75 6.16 2.39
CA ALA A 26 -5.65 4.90 3.11
C ALA A 26 -4.33 4.85 3.90
N ARG A 27 -4.37 4.35 5.14
CA ARG A 27 -3.19 4.14 5.98
C ARG A 27 -3.19 2.72 6.55
N ILE A 28 -2.04 2.05 6.47
CA ILE A 28 -1.86 0.73 7.04
C ILE A 28 -1.38 0.86 8.49
N ASN A 29 -2.00 0.13 9.41
CA ASN A 29 -1.48 -0.06 10.76
C ASN A 29 -0.44 -1.19 10.76
N PRO A 30 0.87 -0.88 10.95
CA PRO A 30 1.91 -1.89 10.92
C PRO A 30 1.81 -2.90 12.06
N GLY A 31 1.21 -2.55 13.20
CA GLY A 31 1.03 -3.46 14.33
C GLY A 31 0.02 -4.59 14.07
N LEU A 32 -0.86 -4.43 13.08
CA LEU A 32 -1.83 -5.46 12.66
C LEU A 32 -1.43 -6.16 11.36
N CYS A 33 -0.59 -5.53 10.55
CA CYS A 33 -0.22 -6.01 9.22
C CYS A 33 0.64 -7.28 9.30
N GLN A 34 0.15 -8.38 8.70
CA GLN A 34 0.88 -9.65 8.62
C GLN A 34 1.69 -9.83 7.33
N GLY A 35 1.75 -8.82 6.45
CA GLY A 35 2.54 -8.90 5.21
C GLY A 35 1.96 -9.81 4.11
N CYS A 36 0.67 -10.14 4.13
CA CYS A 36 0.07 -11.05 3.13
C CYS A 36 0.00 -10.50 1.68
N GLY A 37 0.11 -9.18 1.48
CA GLY A 37 0.19 -8.55 0.15
C GLY A 37 -1.12 -8.33 -0.61
N THR A 38 -2.26 -8.79 -0.12
CA THR A 38 -3.56 -8.62 -0.80
C THR A 38 -3.93 -7.15 -1.06
N CYS A 39 -3.59 -6.25 -0.14
CA CYS A 39 -3.87 -4.82 -0.32
C CYS A 39 -2.99 -4.18 -1.41
N VAL A 40 -1.76 -4.68 -1.60
CA VAL A 40 -0.81 -4.19 -2.60
C VAL A 40 -1.31 -4.56 -4.00
N SER A 41 -1.69 -5.82 -4.21
CA SER A 41 -2.21 -6.29 -5.51
C SER A 41 -3.55 -5.67 -5.88
N PHE A 42 -4.39 -5.34 -4.90
CA PHE A 42 -5.69 -4.71 -5.13
C PHE A 42 -5.61 -3.20 -5.40
N CYS A 43 -4.51 -2.54 -5.02
CA CYS A 43 -4.38 -1.09 -5.12
C CYS A 43 -4.22 -0.64 -6.57
N ARG A 44 -5.31 -0.15 -7.18
CA ARG A 44 -5.30 0.34 -8.58
C ARG A 44 -4.34 1.49 -8.82
N SER A 45 -4.12 2.34 -7.82
CA SER A 45 -3.18 3.47 -7.90
C SER A 45 -1.73 3.06 -7.63
N LYS A 46 -1.47 1.79 -7.30
CA LYS A 46 -0.15 1.24 -6.93
C LYS A 46 0.57 2.07 -5.86
N SER A 47 -0.19 2.67 -4.95
CA SER A 47 0.35 3.60 -3.94
C SER A 47 0.80 2.91 -2.66
N ILE A 48 0.38 1.65 -2.46
CA ILE A 48 0.79 0.81 -1.32
C ILE A 48 1.93 -0.07 -1.79
N ASP A 49 2.93 -0.25 -0.95
CA ASP A 49 4.05 -1.12 -1.23
C ASP A 49 4.36 -2.09 -0.09
N MET A 50 5.04 -3.19 -0.40
CA MET A 50 5.47 -4.19 0.58
C MET A 50 6.97 -4.11 0.82
N GLN A 51 7.37 -4.00 2.09
CA GLN A 51 8.78 -4.01 2.45
C GLN A 51 9.43 -5.35 2.06
N GLY A 52 10.54 -5.28 1.33
CA GLY A 52 11.28 -6.46 0.84
C GLY A 52 10.74 -7.06 -0.46
N PHE A 53 9.57 -6.59 -0.92
CA PHE A 53 8.88 -7.06 -2.11
C PHE A 53 8.20 -5.88 -2.81
N SER A 54 8.96 -4.80 -3.00
CA SER A 54 8.39 -3.59 -3.56
C SER A 54 7.88 -3.82 -4.99
N ASN A 55 6.93 -3.01 -5.45
CA ASN A 55 6.45 -3.11 -6.83
C ASN A 55 7.64 -3.05 -7.81
N GLU A 56 8.57 -2.12 -7.59
CA GLU A 56 9.79 -1.98 -8.39
C GLU A 56 10.68 -3.23 -8.32
N GLN A 57 10.90 -3.79 -7.13
CA GLN A 57 11.66 -5.02 -6.95
C GLN A 57 11.02 -6.20 -7.68
N MET A 58 9.69 -6.34 -7.62
CA MET A 58 8.94 -7.38 -8.32
C MET A 58 9.04 -7.23 -9.83
N PHE A 59 8.87 -6.01 -10.35
CA PHE A 59 9.05 -5.76 -11.78
C PHE A 59 10.48 -6.05 -12.21
N ALA A 60 11.49 -5.66 -11.43
CA ALA A 60 12.89 -5.96 -11.73
C ALA A 60 13.15 -7.48 -11.78
N GLN A 61 12.58 -8.27 -10.86
CA GLN A 61 12.69 -9.74 -10.89
C GLN A 61 12.05 -10.34 -12.14
N VAL A 62 10.87 -9.86 -12.55
CA VAL A 62 10.19 -10.33 -13.76
C VAL A 62 10.98 -9.97 -15.01
N MET A 63 11.46 -8.73 -15.12
CA MET A 63 12.26 -8.28 -16.26
C MET A 63 13.56 -9.07 -16.38
N ALA A 64 14.25 -9.30 -15.26
CA ALA A 64 15.46 -10.10 -15.23
C ALA A 64 15.20 -11.56 -15.67
N ALA A 65 14.08 -12.15 -15.24
CA ALA A 65 13.70 -13.50 -15.65
C ALA A 65 13.35 -13.62 -17.14
N LEU A 66 12.98 -12.51 -17.79
CA LEU A 66 12.61 -12.47 -19.20
C LEU A 66 13.76 -12.00 -20.12
N GLU A 67 14.93 -11.64 -19.59
CA GLU A 67 16.08 -11.07 -20.33
C GLU A 67 15.66 -10.02 -21.39
N VAL A 68 14.72 -9.14 -21.03
CA VAL A 68 14.30 -7.99 -21.87
C VAL A 68 14.90 -6.70 -21.35
#